data_AF-X0S299-F1
#
_entry.id   AF-X0S299-F1
#
_cell.length_a   1.000
_cell.length_b   1.000
_cell.length_c   1.000
_cell.angle_alpha   90.00
_cell.angle_beta   90.00
_cell.angle_gamma   90.00
#
_symmetry.space_group_name_H-M   'P 1'
#
loop_
_entity.id
_entity.type
_entity.pdbx_description
1 polymer ?
#
loop_
_entity_poly.entity_id
_entity_poly.type
_entity_poly.pdbx_seq_one_letter_code
_entity_poly.pdbx_strand_id
1 'polypeptide(L)'
;MKIFTLKSVTALTALATLAVSANAFAMDVKFNDAAWNGKKIPEGQQCLNYDGKNPATPSMTVSNIPMGAESLVFVYNDVSNKRMQHGGHGIIEFNLPEGATSAEIPRVFGHTYEVPVGIEMVAEYRSRAGEAGGAYKPPCSGGKNHLYTVDVQAWQGDSVLAETTVEMGRY
;
A
#
# COMPACT_ATOMS: atom_id res chain seq x y z
N MET A 1 -69.06 -16.42 -40.26
CA MET A 1 -68.11 -15.33 -39.98
C MET A 1 -68.09 -15.07 -38.47
N LYS A 2 -67.02 -15.47 -37.78
CA LYS A 2 -66.56 -14.90 -36.50
C LYS A 2 -65.18 -15.49 -36.21
N ILE A 3 -64.17 -14.69 -36.52
CA ILE A 3 -62.75 -14.93 -36.30
C ILE A 3 -62.51 -14.68 -34.82
N PHE A 4 -61.95 -15.65 -34.10
CA PHE A 4 -61.41 -15.44 -32.76
C PHE A 4 -59.88 -15.53 -32.83
N THR A 5 -59.28 -14.38 -32.58
CA THR A 5 -57.87 -14.04 -32.62
C THR A 5 -57.11 -14.73 -31.50
N LEU A 6 -56.07 -15.50 -31.86
CA LEU A 6 -55.06 -16.00 -30.93
C LEU A 6 -54.24 -14.82 -30.40
N LYS A 7 -54.25 -14.60 -29.08
CA LYS A 7 -53.35 -13.64 -28.43
C LYS A 7 -52.02 -14.33 -28.15
N SER A 8 -50.98 -13.88 -28.83
CA SER A 8 -49.59 -14.26 -28.59
C SER A 8 -49.18 -13.92 -27.16
N VAL A 9 -48.80 -14.92 -26.38
CA VAL A 9 -48.22 -14.75 -25.05
C VAL A 9 -46.71 -14.57 -25.23
N THR A 10 -46.26 -13.32 -25.17
CA THR A 10 -44.83 -12.99 -25.17
C THR A 10 -44.28 -13.32 -23.79
N ALA A 11 -43.55 -14.43 -23.67
CA ALA A 11 -42.84 -14.79 -22.45
C ALA A 11 -41.67 -13.83 -22.24
N LEU A 12 -41.79 -12.92 -21.27
CA LEU A 12 -40.75 -12.00 -20.86
C LEU A 12 -39.76 -12.75 -19.96
N THR A 13 -38.67 -13.25 -20.54
CA THR A 13 -37.54 -13.83 -19.79
C THR A 13 -36.81 -12.71 -19.05
N ALA A 14 -37.09 -12.58 -17.75
CA ALA A 14 -36.34 -11.71 -16.86
C ALA A 14 -34.93 -12.28 -16.66
N LEU A 15 -33.94 -11.69 -17.32
CA LEU A 15 -32.52 -11.99 -17.12
C LEU A 15 -32.11 -11.40 -15.75
N ALA A 16 -32.08 -12.23 -14.71
CA ALA A 16 -31.57 -11.85 -13.41
C ALA A 16 -30.06 -11.63 -13.52
N THR A 17 -29.61 -10.38 -13.63
CA THR A 17 -28.21 -10.02 -13.50
C THR A 17 -27.80 -10.27 -12.05
N LEU A 18 -27.08 -11.37 -11.81
CA LEU A 18 -26.34 -11.56 -10.56
C LEU A 18 -25.30 -10.44 -10.47
N ALA A 19 -25.55 -9.46 -9.60
CA ALA A 19 -24.53 -8.52 -9.18
C ALA A 19 -23.47 -9.31 -8.41
N VAL A 20 -22.37 -9.66 -9.07
CA VAL A 20 -21.17 -10.15 -8.39
C VAL A 20 -20.64 -8.97 -7.58
N SER A 21 -20.93 -8.96 -6.29
CA SER A 21 -20.29 -8.06 -5.34
C SER A 21 -18.80 -8.37 -5.35
N ALA A 22 -18.03 -7.49 -5.99
CA ALA A 22 -16.58 -7.50 -5.89
C ALA A 22 -16.22 -7.20 -4.44
N ASN A 23 -16.07 -8.26 -3.64
CA ASN A 23 -15.37 -8.15 -2.37
C ASN A 23 -13.94 -7.76 -2.74
N ALA A 24 -13.57 -6.50 -2.54
CA ALA A 24 -12.18 -6.11 -2.57
C ALA A 24 -11.46 -7.00 -1.54
N PHE A 25 -10.66 -7.94 -2.02
CA PHE A 25 -9.89 -8.81 -1.16
C PHE A 25 -8.88 -7.91 -0.44
N ALA A 26 -9.09 -7.67 0.86
CA ALA A 26 -8.11 -6.99 1.66
C ALA A 26 -6.90 -7.91 1.84
N MET A 27 -5.71 -7.44 1.46
CA MET A 27 -4.46 -8.12 1.78
C MET A 27 -4.19 -8.00 3.29
N ASP A 28 -3.56 -9.03 3.85
CA ASP A 28 -3.08 -8.99 5.22
C ASP A 28 -1.62 -8.55 5.24
N VAL A 29 -1.31 -7.57 6.09
CA VAL A 29 0.05 -7.06 6.26
C VAL A 29 0.43 -7.15 7.72
N LYS A 30 1.55 -7.83 7.97
CA LYS A 30 2.11 -8.00 9.32
C LYS A 30 3.51 -7.42 9.38
N PHE A 31 3.78 -6.60 10.40
CA PHE A 31 5.15 -6.20 10.71
C PHE A 31 5.90 -7.36 11.36
N ASN A 32 7.11 -7.62 10.87
CA ASN A 32 7.93 -8.73 11.33
C ASN A 32 8.66 -8.42 12.65
N ASP A 33 8.78 -7.14 13.00
CA ASP A 33 9.29 -6.67 14.29
C ASP A 33 8.14 -6.11 15.14
N ALA A 34 7.94 -6.70 16.32
CA ALA A 34 6.87 -6.36 17.25
C ALA A 34 6.96 -4.93 17.82
N ALA A 35 8.10 -4.25 17.69
CA ALA A 35 8.21 -2.83 18.02
C ALA A 35 7.28 -1.98 17.15
N TRP A 36 7.06 -2.38 15.89
CA TRP A 36 6.07 -1.78 15.01
C TRP A 36 4.69 -2.36 15.32
N ASN A 37 3.88 -1.59 16.03
CA ASN A 37 2.58 -2.04 16.54
C ASN A 37 1.43 -1.08 16.23
N GLY A 38 1.66 -0.14 15.31
CA GLY A 38 0.66 0.86 14.90
C GLY A 38 0.38 1.97 15.92
N LYS A 39 0.96 1.91 17.13
CA LYS A 39 0.72 2.94 18.16
C LYS A 39 1.79 4.03 18.12
N LYS A 40 3.06 3.64 18.15
CA LYS A 40 4.21 4.55 18.21
C LYS A 40 5.29 4.09 17.25
N ILE A 41 5.93 5.02 16.56
CA ILE A 41 7.13 4.73 15.78
C ILE A 41 8.22 4.23 16.74
N PRO A 42 8.89 3.10 16.44
CA PRO A 42 9.95 2.58 17.30
C PRO A 42 11.09 3.59 17.49
N GLU A 43 11.72 3.57 18.67
CA GLU A 43 12.84 4.46 18.96
C GLU A 43 13.99 4.24 17.96
N GLY A 44 14.51 5.34 17.43
CA GLY A 44 15.57 5.32 16.42
C GLY A 44 15.06 5.18 14.98
N GLN A 45 13.76 4.92 14.77
CA GLN A 45 13.16 4.85 13.44
C GLN A 45 12.64 6.20 12.93
N GLN A 46 12.73 7.27 13.72
CA GLN A 46 12.58 8.64 13.25
C GLN A 46 13.77 9.10 12.39
N CYS A 47 13.64 10.24 11.71
CA CYS A 47 14.68 10.77 10.82
C CYS A 47 15.94 11.21 11.56
N LEU A 48 17.05 11.30 10.82
CA LEU A 48 18.37 11.65 11.38
C LEU A 48 18.41 13.04 12.02
N ASN A 49 17.54 13.96 11.58
CA ASN A 49 17.43 15.30 12.19
C ASN A 49 16.85 15.29 13.62
N TYR A 50 16.28 14.16 14.06
CA TYR A 50 15.74 13.98 15.40
C TYR A 50 16.25 12.67 16.05
N ASP A 51 17.57 12.44 15.95
CA ASP A 51 18.29 11.35 16.62
C ASP A 51 17.92 9.93 16.15
N GLY A 52 17.41 9.80 14.92
CA GLY A 52 17.25 8.52 14.25
C GLY A 52 18.55 7.70 14.23
N LYS A 53 18.46 6.38 14.41
CA LYS A 53 19.59 5.44 14.42
C LYS A 53 19.36 4.37 13.37
N ASN A 54 19.90 4.58 12.17
CA ASN A 54 19.68 3.74 10.99
C ASN A 54 18.18 3.50 10.73
N PRO A 55 17.39 4.57 10.59
CA PRO A 55 15.95 4.44 10.39
C PRO A 55 15.66 3.75 9.05
N ALA A 56 14.60 2.95 9.03
CA ALA A 56 14.17 2.20 7.87
C ALA A 56 12.64 2.01 7.88
N THR A 57 12.10 1.54 6.76
CA THR A 57 10.76 0.95 6.75
C THR A 57 10.74 -0.30 7.64
N PRO A 58 9.58 -0.68 8.21
CA PRO A 58 9.44 -1.99 8.83
C PRO A 58 9.62 -3.09 7.77
N SER A 59 10.22 -4.22 8.16
CA SER A 59 10.04 -5.45 7.38
C SER A 59 8.62 -5.97 7.58
N MET A 60 8.03 -6.46 6.49
CA MET A 60 6.63 -6.88 6.46
C MET A 60 6.49 -8.25 5.82
N THR A 61 5.49 -9.00 6.24
CA THR A 61 4.93 -10.10 5.46
C THR A 61 3.57 -9.66 4.93
N VAL A 62 3.41 -9.73 3.61
CA VAL A 62 2.13 -9.50 2.93
C VAL A 62 1.57 -10.86 2.52
N SER A 63 0.31 -11.12 2.82
CA SER A 63 -0.39 -12.36 2.50
C SER A 63 -1.76 -12.06 1.90
N ASN A 64 -2.40 -13.09 1.34
CA ASN A 64 -3.65 -12.96 0.59
C ASN A 64 -3.51 -12.00 -0.60
N ILE A 65 -2.35 -12.03 -1.24
CA ILE A 65 -2.08 -11.27 -2.47
C ILE A 65 -3.00 -11.82 -3.57
N PRO A 66 -3.74 -10.96 -4.29
CA PRO A 66 -4.67 -11.40 -5.32
C PRO A 66 -3.94 -12.09 -6.47
N MET A 67 -4.54 -13.15 -7.00
CA MET A 67 -4.02 -13.85 -8.17
C MET A 67 -3.91 -12.89 -9.35
N GLY A 68 -2.78 -12.96 -10.05
CA GLY A 68 -2.48 -12.08 -11.18
C GLY A 68 -1.77 -10.77 -10.79
N ALA A 69 -1.57 -10.51 -9.50
CA ALA A 69 -0.67 -9.44 -9.07
C ALA A 69 0.77 -9.73 -9.53
N GLU A 70 1.39 -8.71 -10.11
CA GLU A 70 2.75 -8.72 -10.65
C GLU A 70 3.72 -8.01 -9.70
N SER A 71 3.22 -7.06 -8.90
CA SER A 71 4.02 -6.35 -7.91
C SER A 71 3.21 -5.90 -6.70
N LEU A 72 3.93 -5.57 -5.63
CA LEU A 72 3.43 -4.84 -4.48
C LEU A 72 4.05 -3.45 -4.44
N VAL A 73 3.22 -2.41 -4.39
CA VAL A 73 3.64 -1.02 -4.26
C VAL A 73 3.33 -0.53 -2.85
N PHE A 74 4.32 0.09 -2.21
CA PHE A 74 4.24 0.60 -0.85
C PHE A 74 4.33 2.12 -0.88
N VAL A 75 3.23 2.77 -0.52
CA VAL A 75 3.08 4.22 -0.52
C VAL A 75 3.19 4.71 0.91
N TYR A 76 4.33 5.31 1.28
CA TYR A 76 4.56 5.76 2.65
C TYR A 76 4.03 7.18 2.85
N ASN A 77 3.28 7.37 3.94
CA ASN A 77 2.53 8.59 4.20
C ASN A 77 2.79 9.13 5.62
N ASP A 78 2.68 10.45 5.74
CA ASP A 78 2.33 11.14 6.98
C ASP A 78 0.97 11.78 6.76
N VAL A 79 -0.08 11.14 7.27
CA VAL A 79 -1.47 11.58 7.03
C VAL A 79 -1.83 12.83 7.83
N SER A 80 -1.01 13.21 8.80
CA SER A 80 -1.18 14.45 9.57
C SER A 80 -0.60 15.68 8.87
N ASN A 81 0.18 15.48 7.80
CA ASN A 81 0.76 16.55 7.00
C ASN A 81 0.36 16.42 5.53
N LYS A 82 -0.49 17.33 5.04
CA LYS A 82 -1.00 17.32 3.66
C LYS A 82 0.08 17.20 2.59
N ARG A 83 1.26 17.80 2.79
CA ARG A 83 2.36 17.71 1.82
C ARG A 83 3.02 16.33 1.79
N MET A 84 2.78 15.51 2.80
CA MET A 84 3.43 14.21 2.97
C MET A 84 2.46 13.02 2.79
N GLN A 85 1.20 13.30 2.45
CA GLN A 85 0.21 12.33 1.98
C GLN A 85 0.48 11.88 0.53
N HIS A 86 -0.08 10.74 0.13
CA HIS A 86 0.06 10.16 -1.20
C HIS A 86 1.53 9.93 -1.58
N GLY A 87 2.26 9.18 -0.74
CA GLY A 87 3.65 8.79 -1.01
C GLY A 87 4.67 9.86 -0.70
N GLY A 88 4.32 10.86 0.12
CA GLY A 88 5.25 11.94 0.45
C GLY A 88 6.49 11.45 1.20
N HIS A 89 6.43 10.29 1.86
CA HIS A 89 7.57 9.64 2.49
C HIS A 89 8.31 8.66 1.56
N GLY A 90 7.96 8.65 0.27
CA GLY A 90 8.55 7.79 -0.74
C GLY A 90 7.60 6.67 -1.17
N ILE A 91 7.82 6.17 -2.37
CA ILE A 91 7.08 5.04 -2.94
C ILE A 91 8.09 4.03 -3.46
N ILE A 92 7.93 2.79 -3.03
CA ILE A 92 8.76 1.66 -3.48
C ILE A 92 7.88 0.55 -4.03
N GLU A 93 8.47 -0.29 -4.86
CA GLU A 93 7.83 -1.45 -5.48
C GLU A 93 8.64 -2.70 -5.21
N PHE A 94 7.95 -3.83 -5.05
CA PHE A 94 8.51 -5.17 -4.97
C PHE A 94 7.89 -6.05 -6.05
N ASN A 95 8.73 -6.56 -6.96
CA ASN A 95 8.28 -7.47 -8.01
C ASN A 95 7.94 -8.84 -7.43
N LEU A 96 6.74 -9.33 -7.72
CA LEU A 96 6.27 -10.62 -7.26
C LEU A 96 6.69 -11.73 -8.24
N PRO A 97 7.10 -12.90 -7.73
CA PRO A 97 7.09 -14.11 -8.54
C PRO A 97 5.69 -14.42 -9.06
N GLU A 98 5.60 -14.98 -10.27
CA GLU A 98 4.31 -15.36 -10.87
C GLU A 98 3.50 -16.28 -9.92
N GLY A 99 2.25 -15.91 -9.67
CA GLY A 99 1.34 -16.68 -8.80
C GLY A 99 1.61 -16.56 -7.31
N ALA A 100 2.47 -15.64 -6.86
CA ALA A 100 2.72 -15.41 -5.44
C ALA A 100 1.44 -15.00 -4.69
N THR A 101 1.14 -15.70 -3.59
CA THR A 101 0.01 -15.39 -2.68
C THR A 101 0.48 -14.73 -1.38
N SER A 102 1.80 -14.70 -1.16
CA SER A 102 2.46 -14.05 -0.04
C SER A 102 3.88 -13.64 -0.42
N ALA A 103 4.40 -12.58 0.20
CA ALA A 103 5.76 -12.12 0.06
C ALA A 103 6.31 -11.58 1.38
N GLU A 104 7.62 -11.80 1.62
CA GLU A 104 8.36 -11.11 2.67
C GLU A 104 9.09 -9.91 2.08
N ILE A 105 8.88 -8.76 2.69
CA ILE A 105 9.38 -7.47 2.24
C ILE A 105 10.50 -7.04 3.17
N PRO A 106 11.73 -6.84 2.64
CA PRO A 106 12.85 -6.40 3.45
C PRO A 106 12.67 -4.94 3.88
N ARG A 107 13.39 -4.56 4.94
CA ARG A 107 13.51 -3.15 5.33
C ARG A 107 14.22 -2.34 4.25
N VAL A 108 13.76 -1.11 4.01
CA VAL A 108 14.44 -0.11 3.17
C VAL A 108 14.96 1.00 4.06
N PHE A 109 16.27 1.22 4.05
CA PHE A 109 16.88 2.27 4.87
C PHE A 109 16.47 3.65 4.36
N GLY A 110 16.24 4.56 5.30
CA GLY A 110 15.89 5.94 4.99
C GLY A 110 17.10 6.79 4.63
N HIS A 111 16.84 7.94 4.00
CA HIS A 111 17.87 8.91 3.60
C HIS A 111 18.96 8.34 2.66
N THR A 112 18.61 7.32 1.88
CA THR A 112 19.46 6.76 0.85
C THR A 112 18.63 6.40 -0.38
N TYR A 113 19.28 6.37 -1.54
CA TYR A 113 18.71 5.83 -2.78
C TYR A 113 18.97 4.32 -2.91
N GLU A 114 19.82 3.77 -2.05
CA GLU A 114 20.11 2.35 -2.03
C GLU A 114 18.91 1.58 -1.48
N VAL A 115 18.40 0.67 -2.29
CA VAL A 115 17.30 -0.24 -1.95
C VAL A 115 17.79 -1.69 -2.01
N PRO A 116 17.21 -2.60 -1.21
CA PRO A 116 17.54 -4.03 -1.29
C PRO A 116 17.25 -4.62 -2.68
N VAL A 117 17.90 -5.74 -3.00
CA VAL A 117 17.59 -6.51 -4.21
C VAL A 117 16.10 -6.88 -4.23
N GLY A 118 15.46 -6.70 -5.39
CA GLY A 118 14.03 -6.97 -5.58
C GLY A 118 13.12 -5.81 -5.20
N ILE A 119 13.68 -4.73 -4.64
CA ILE A 119 12.96 -3.47 -4.41
C ILE A 119 13.41 -2.44 -5.44
N GLU A 120 12.44 -1.69 -5.96
CA GLU A 120 12.66 -0.54 -6.82
C GLU A 120 12.07 0.73 -6.20
N MET A 121 12.71 1.87 -6.39
CA MET A 121 12.16 3.16 -5.99
C MET A 121 11.29 3.70 -7.13
N VAL A 122 9.98 3.76 -6.89
CA VAL A 122 9.00 4.33 -7.85
C VAL A 122 9.01 5.85 -7.78
N ALA A 123 9.08 6.40 -6.57
CA ALA A 123 9.15 7.84 -6.36
C ALA A 123 10.03 8.18 -5.16
N GLU A 124 10.92 9.16 -5.35
CA GLU A 124 11.67 9.78 -4.27
C GLU A 124 10.70 10.44 -3.26
N TYR A 125 11.08 10.43 -1.98
CA TYR A 125 10.32 11.16 -0.98
C TYR A 125 10.39 12.68 -1.16
N ARG A 126 9.39 13.39 -0.63
CA ARG A 126 9.34 14.85 -0.69
C ARG A 126 10.29 15.46 0.34
N SER A 127 11.32 16.12 -0.15
CA SER A 127 12.35 16.80 0.63
C SER A 127 12.18 18.33 0.54
N ARG A 128 12.68 19.06 1.54
CA ARG A 128 12.90 20.51 1.39
C ARG A 128 14.21 20.73 0.65
N ALA A 129 14.37 21.90 0.03
CA ALA A 129 15.65 22.26 -0.59
C ALA A 129 16.80 22.13 0.43
N GLY A 130 17.82 21.35 0.07
CA GLY A 130 18.99 21.08 0.91
C GLY A 130 18.83 19.93 1.92
N GLU A 131 17.66 19.30 2.03
CA GLU A 131 17.55 18.01 2.73
C GLU A 131 18.09 16.88 1.83
N ALA A 132 18.57 15.79 2.46
CA ALA A 132 18.86 14.57 1.72
C ALA A 132 17.60 14.10 0.96
N GLY A 133 17.82 13.43 -0.17
CA GLY A 133 16.79 12.69 -0.91
C GLY A 133 16.81 11.21 -0.55
N GLY A 134 16.05 10.41 -1.29
CA GLY A 134 16.09 8.94 -1.20
C GLY A 134 14.76 8.23 -1.43
N ALA A 135 14.79 6.91 -1.33
CA ALA A 135 13.63 6.05 -1.54
C ALA A 135 12.62 6.11 -0.40
N TYR A 136 13.09 6.36 0.83
CA TYR A 136 12.23 6.46 2.01
C TYR A 136 12.66 7.61 2.92
N LYS A 137 11.66 8.42 3.34
CA LYS A 137 11.81 9.42 4.40
C LYS A 137 11.31 8.81 5.70
N PRO A 138 12.17 8.64 6.71
CA PRO A 138 11.70 8.28 8.03
C PRO A 138 10.79 9.35 8.64
N PRO A 139 9.94 9.00 9.63
CA PRO A 139 9.15 9.94 10.43
C PRO A 139 9.98 11.14 10.91
N CYS A 140 9.55 12.37 10.55
CA CYS A 140 10.36 13.57 10.73
C CYS A 140 9.52 14.77 11.22
N SER A 141 8.46 14.50 11.98
CA SER A 141 7.58 15.52 12.57
C SER A 141 8.24 16.30 13.71
N GLY A 142 9.29 15.74 14.32
CA GLY A 142 9.94 16.29 15.51
C GLY A 142 9.15 16.06 16.80
N GLY A 143 8.49 14.91 16.93
CA GLY A 143 7.73 14.56 18.14
C GLY A 143 6.33 15.18 18.19
N LYS A 144 5.76 15.59 17.05
CA LYS A 144 4.46 16.29 16.98
C LYS A 144 3.26 15.35 16.90
N ASN A 145 3.45 14.06 17.17
CA ASN A 145 2.39 13.06 17.22
C ASN A 145 1.65 12.87 15.87
N HIS A 146 2.37 13.04 14.76
CA HIS A 146 1.87 12.77 13.43
C HIS A 146 1.62 11.27 13.26
N LEU A 147 0.54 10.91 12.56
CA LEU A 147 0.24 9.53 12.18
C LEU A 147 0.92 9.17 10.86
N TYR A 148 1.68 8.09 10.89
CA TYR A 148 2.36 7.52 9.73
C TYR A 148 1.67 6.23 9.31
N THR A 149 1.41 6.11 8.01
CA THR A 149 0.77 4.94 7.40
C THR A 149 1.56 4.47 6.19
N VAL A 150 1.32 3.22 5.80
CA VAL A 150 1.73 2.69 4.50
C VAL A 150 0.49 2.13 3.83
N ASP A 151 0.23 2.56 2.60
CA ASP A 151 -0.75 1.90 1.72
C ASP A 151 0.01 0.83 0.93
N VAL A 152 -0.49 -0.40 0.98
CA VAL A 152 0.06 -1.56 0.30
C VAL A 152 -0.89 -1.95 -0.81
N GLN A 153 -0.42 -1.83 -2.05
CA GLN A 153 -1.20 -2.04 -3.26
C GLN A 153 -0.67 -3.23 -4.03
N ALA A 154 -1.54 -4.12 -4.50
CA ALA A 154 -1.19 -5.17 -5.45
C ALA A 154 -1.56 -4.72 -6.86
N TRP A 155 -0.57 -4.69 -7.76
CA TRP A 155 -0.72 -4.18 -9.12
C TRP A 155 -0.66 -5.30 -10.17
N GLN A 156 -1.38 -5.11 -11.27
CA GLN A 156 -1.28 -5.89 -12.49
C GLN A 156 -1.27 -4.90 -13.67
N GLY A 157 -0.12 -4.75 -14.34
CA GLY A 157 0.11 -3.63 -15.23
C GLY A 157 -0.26 -2.29 -14.57
N ASP A 158 -1.13 -1.51 -15.21
CA ASP A 158 -1.57 -0.20 -14.73
C ASP A 158 -2.80 -0.25 -13.77
N SER A 159 -3.20 -1.43 -13.32
CA SER A 159 -4.41 -1.62 -12.50
C SER A 159 -4.09 -2.09 -11.08
N VAL A 160 -4.68 -1.42 -10.09
CA VAL A 160 -4.68 -1.87 -8.69
C VAL A 160 -5.74 -2.96 -8.50
N LEU A 161 -5.31 -4.16 -8.14
CA LEU A 161 -6.21 -5.30 -7.86
C LEU A 161 -6.72 -5.29 -6.42
N ALA A 162 -5.89 -4.85 -5.49
CA ALA A 162 -6.22 -4.74 -4.07
C ALA A 162 -5.37 -3.67 -3.40
N GLU A 163 -5.91 -3.07 -2.34
CA GLU A 163 -5.21 -2.10 -1.51
C GLU A 163 -5.58 -2.34 -0.04
N THR A 164 -4.61 -2.15 0.85
CA THR A 164 -4.83 -2.09 2.29
C THR A 164 -3.95 -1.00 2.91
N THR A 165 -4.48 -0.28 3.90
CA THR A 165 -3.71 0.74 4.64
C THR A 165 -3.36 0.20 6.03
N VAL A 166 -2.09 0.35 6.40
CA VAL A 166 -1.58 -0.07 7.70
C VAL A 166 -1.05 1.13 8.47
N GLU A 167 -1.48 1.30 9.72
CA GLU A 167 -0.87 2.27 10.63
C GLU A 167 0.50 1.76 11.09
N MET A 168 1.55 2.54 10.84
CA MET A 168 2.90 2.24 11.33
C MET A 168 3.08 2.71 12.77
N GLY A 169 2.46 3.84 13.11
CA GLY A 169 2.51 4.45 14.42
C GLY A 169 2.55 5.96 14.38
N ARG A 170 2.63 6.56 15.56
CA ARG A 170 2.75 8.01 15.72
C ARG A 170 4.15 8.44 16.15
N TYR A 171 4.59 9.58 15.63
CA TYR A 171 5.81 10.29 16.03
C TYR A 171 5.58 11.79 16.02
#